data_AF-A1SIP1-F1
#
_entry.id   AF-A1SIP1-F1
#
_cell.length_a   1.000
_cell.length_b   1.000
_cell.length_c   1.000
_cell.angle_alpha   90.00
_cell.angle_beta   90.00
_cell.angle_gamma   90.00
#
_symmetry.space_group_name_H-M   'P 1'
#
loop_
_entity.id
_entity.type
_entity.pdbx_description
1 polymer ?
#
loop_
_entity_poly.entity_id
_entity_poly.type
_entity_poly.pdbx_seq_one_letter_code
_entity_poly.pdbx_strand_id
1 'polypeptide(L)'
;MKLSMSRHDIVVIGYDDDAQVALVVDNDREDIQQVHYDALARARSSTSFPQPTRHTMYDITWPTELPDLASAAAGAFAQSARSMNEPATAAGIFDDLHPAPGDAAGGLRGTQEEVHSAGVAAATAFAEDIAGWMQHDDEQLELMLFSLGAFIEKAGTAGGLFRRLLEQGASEIAQMTGDEATAALARSASATANAWTSVAKAATARERSAHERVRDAAKAASALPELEFTLTERLRGASEALRG
;
A
#
# COMPACT_ATOMS: atom_id res chain seq x y z
N MET A 1 20.43 -0.85 9.52
CA MET A 1 20.11 0.36 8.74
C MET A 1 18.75 0.88 9.20
N LYS A 2 18.61 2.18 9.51
CA LYS A 2 17.33 2.80 9.90
C LYS A 2 16.90 3.71 8.74
N LEU A 3 15.83 3.35 8.04
CA LEU A 3 15.21 4.24 7.05
C LEU A 3 14.68 5.47 7.79
N SER A 4 14.93 6.67 7.27
CA SER A 4 14.36 7.93 7.76
C SER A 4 13.60 8.56 6.60
N MET A 5 12.27 8.48 6.62
CA MET A 5 11.38 9.04 5.61
C MET A 5 10.69 10.28 6.17
N SER A 6 10.71 11.41 5.44
CA SER A 6 9.99 12.64 5.85
C SER A 6 8.47 12.55 5.65
N ARG A 7 8.00 11.56 4.89
CA ARG A 7 6.59 11.30 4.61
C ARG A 7 6.12 10.18 5.53
N HIS A 8 5.68 10.57 6.72
CA HIS A 8 5.19 9.67 7.75
C HIS A 8 3.90 10.24 8.31
N ASP A 9 2.84 9.43 8.30
CA ASP A 9 1.54 9.83 8.79
C ASP A 9 1.36 9.29 10.21
N ILE A 10 0.99 10.18 11.13
CA ILE A 10 0.68 9.86 12.52
C ILE A 10 -0.71 10.38 12.85
N VAL A 11 -1.38 9.75 13.80
CA VAL A 11 -2.70 10.19 14.26
C VAL A 11 -2.55 10.94 15.58
N VAL A 12 -2.93 12.21 15.61
CA VAL A 12 -3.08 12.95 16.87
C VAL A 12 -4.40 12.54 17.52
N ILE A 13 -4.32 11.96 18.73
CA ILE A 13 -5.48 11.46 19.48
C ILE A 13 -5.85 12.32 20.68
N GLY A 14 -5.02 13.31 21.01
CA GLY A 14 -5.23 14.23 22.12
C GLY A 14 -4.13 15.27 22.21
N TYR A 15 -4.33 16.24 23.09
CA TYR A 15 -3.38 17.32 23.31
C TYR A 15 -3.48 17.87 24.73
N ASP A 16 -2.39 18.43 25.22
CA ASP A 16 -2.27 19.13 26.49
C ASP A 16 -1.63 20.50 26.21
N ASP A 17 -2.47 21.55 26.26
CA ASP A 17 -2.03 22.91 25.97
C ASP A 17 -1.17 23.49 27.09
N ASP A 18 -1.34 23.05 28.34
CA ASP A 18 -0.50 23.52 29.45
C ASP A 18 0.93 22.96 29.31
N ALA A 19 1.06 21.69 28.89
CA ALA A 19 2.34 21.05 28.63
C ALA A 19 2.89 21.28 27.20
N GLN A 20 2.10 21.88 26.29
CA GLN A 20 2.43 22.10 24.88
C GLN A 20 2.85 20.81 24.15
N VAL A 21 2.08 19.73 24.37
CA VAL A 21 2.33 18.41 23.76
C VAL A 21 1.07 17.85 23.11
N ALA A 22 1.26 17.13 22.01
CA ALA A 22 0.26 16.28 21.39
C ALA A 22 0.50 14.81 21.76
N LEU A 23 -0.58 14.06 21.94
CA LEU A 23 -0.57 12.62 22.06
C LEU A 23 -0.75 12.03 20.66
N VAL A 24 0.24 11.27 20.21
CA VAL A 24 0.26 10.71 18.86
C VAL A 24 0.33 9.19 18.90
N VAL A 25 -0.42 8.57 18.01
CA VAL A 25 -0.32 7.14 17.69
C VAL A 25 0.41 7.03 16.36
N ASP A 26 1.38 6.13 16.33
CA ASP A 26 2.31 5.92 15.23
C ASP A 26 2.40 4.41 14.97
N ASN A 27 2.23 3.97 13.72
CA ASN A 27 2.31 2.57 13.34
C ASN A 27 3.68 1.91 13.66
N ASP A 28 4.74 2.72 13.83
CA ASP A 28 6.07 2.24 14.21
C ASP A 28 6.27 2.10 15.72
N ARG A 29 5.28 2.47 16.54
CA ARG A 29 5.36 2.50 18.00
C ARG A 29 4.14 1.80 18.60
N GLU A 30 4.39 0.89 19.53
CA GLU A 30 3.31 0.22 20.25
C GLU A 30 2.58 1.18 21.21
N ASP A 31 3.32 2.07 21.85
CA ASP A 31 2.79 3.01 22.83
C ASP A 31 2.45 4.38 22.24
N ILE A 32 1.49 5.06 22.85
CA ILE A 32 1.18 6.48 22.60
C ILE A 32 2.43 7.32 22.91
N GLN A 33 2.81 8.18 21.98
CA GLN A 33 3.96 9.07 22.14
C GLN A 33 3.48 10.50 22.48
N GLN A 34 4.22 11.19 23.34
CA GLN A 34 4.05 12.63 23.57
C GLN A 34 5.03 13.40 22.70
N VAL A 35 4.53 14.32 21.87
CA VAL A 35 5.35 15.11 20.95
C VAL A 35 5.05 16.60 21.15
N HIS A 36 6.09 17.39 21.41
CA HIS A 36 5.94 18.84 21.54
C HIS A 36 5.43 19.48 20.25
N TYR A 37 4.57 20.50 20.39
CA TYR A 37 4.01 21.23 19.25
C TYR A 37 5.10 21.79 18.32
N ASP A 38 6.18 22.33 18.86
CA ASP A 38 7.30 22.84 18.06
C ASP A 38 7.98 21.75 17.22
N ALA A 39 8.02 20.51 17.71
CA ALA A 39 8.58 19.40 16.96
C ALA A 39 7.64 19.00 15.81
N LEU A 40 6.33 18.95 16.04
CA LEU A 40 5.34 18.72 14.99
C LEU A 40 5.34 19.83 13.94
N ALA A 41 5.44 21.09 14.37
CA ALA A 41 5.53 22.23 13.47
C ALA A 41 6.76 22.13 12.56
N ARG A 42 7.94 21.83 13.13
CA ARG A 42 9.18 21.61 12.36
C ARG A 42 9.07 20.42 11.41
N ALA A 43 8.48 19.32 11.86
CA ALA A 43 8.28 18.14 11.03
C ALA A 43 7.36 18.45 9.84
N ARG A 44 6.24 19.14 10.07
CA ARG A 44 5.28 19.56 9.02
C ARG A 44 5.86 20.59 8.05
N SER A 45 6.85 21.39 8.45
CA SER A 45 7.58 22.32 7.57
C SER A 45 8.80 21.69 6.89
N SER A 46 9.09 20.41 7.14
CA SER A 46 10.33 19.80 6.67
C SER A 46 10.43 19.81 5.15
N THR A 47 11.63 20.14 4.64
CA THR A 47 11.98 20.09 3.22
C THR A 47 12.80 18.84 2.87
N SER A 48 12.90 17.88 3.80
CA SER A 48 13.71 16.67 3.67
C SER A 48 13.04 15.60 2.78
N PHE A 49 13.84 14.66 2.26
CA PHE A 49 13.44 13.51 1.45
C PHE A 49 12.32 12.64 2.08
N PRO A 50 11.29 12.14 1.34
CA PRO A 50 11.20 12.11 -0.13
C PRO A 50 10.60 13.36 -0.79
N GLN A 51 9.72 14.12 -0.12
CA GLN A 51 9.23 15.41 -0.62
C GLN A 51 8.96 16.35 0.57
N PRO A 52 9.05 17.67 0.38
CA PRO A 52 8.66 18.63 1.42
C PRO A 52 7.19 18.47 1.80
N THR A 53 6.87 18.42 3.10
CA THR A 53 5.48 18.30 3.59
C THR A 53 4.70 19.63 3.52
N ARG A 54 5.39 20.76 3.36
CA ARG A 54 4.86 22.12 3.09
C ARG A 54 3.65 22.57 3.93
N HIS A 55 3.51 22.06 5.15
CA HIS A 55 2.30 22.24 5.95
C HIS A 55 0.99 21.90 5.22
N THR A 56 1.02 21.00 4.23
CA THR A 56 -0.17 20.68 3.44
C THR A 56 -1.31 20.23 4.35
N MET A 57 -2.43 20.92 4.24
CA MET A 57 -3.69 20.60 4.92
C MET A 57 -4.68 20.15 3.85
N TYR A 58 -5.43 19.10 4.15
CA TYR A 58 -6.53 18.65 3.32
C TYR A 58 -7.83 18.87 4.09
N ASP A 59 -8.70 19.72 3.57
CA ASP A 59 -10.03 19.87 4.13
C ASP A 59 -10.90 18.70 3.66
N ILE A 60 -11.17 17.79 4.58
CA ILE A 60 -12.09 16.67 4.32
C ILE A 60 -13.50 17.18 4.54
N THR A 61 -14.25 17.34 3.45
CA THR A 61 -15.68 17.64 3.51
C THR A 61 -16.47 16.34 3.59
N TRP A 62 -17.20 16.15 4.68
CA TRP A 62 -18.10 15.01 4.84
C TRP A 62 -19.47 15.33 4.24
N PRO A 63 -20.10 14.40 3.51
CA PRO A 63 -21.44 14.62 2.99
C PRO A 63 -22.45 14.66 4.15
N THR A 64 -23.51 15.47 4.00
CA THR A 64 -24.59 15.56 4.99
C THR A 64 -25.42 14.28 5.07
N GLU A 65 -25.44 13.50 3.98
CA GLU A 65 -26.09 12.20 3.87
C GLU A 65 -25.13 11.22 3.19
N LEU A 66 -25.03 10.00 3.73
CA LEU A 66 -24.17 8.98 3.13
C LEU A 66 -24.77 8.51 1.80
N PRO A 67 -23.95 8.27 0.76
CA PRO A 67 -24.43 7.66 -0.47
C PRO A 67 -24.93 6.23 -0.21
N ASP A 68 -25.78 5.73 -1.09
CA ASP A 68 -26.18 4.32 -1.08
C ASP A 68 -24.95 3.40 -1.14
N LEU A 69 -24.89 2.43 -0.23
CA LEU A 69 -23.73 1.56 -0.06
C LEU A 69 -23.46 0.73 -1.30
N ALA A 70 -24.49 0.15 -1.93
CA ALA A 70 -24.33 -0.71 -3.09
C ALA A 70 -23.78 0.09 -4.28
N SER A 71 -24.34 1.28 -4.53
CA SER A 71 -23.86 2.18 -5.58
C SER A 71 -22.43 2.66 -5.34
N ALA A 72 -22.10 3.07 -4.11
CA ALA A 72 -20.74 3.51 -3.75
C ALA A 72 -19.72 2.37 -3.89
N ALA A 73 -20.05 1.18 -3.38
CA ALA A 73 -19.21 -0.01 -3.50
C ALA A 73 -19.01 -0.42 -4.97
N ALA A 74 -20.06 -0.42 -5.78
CA ALA A 74 -19.95 -0.71 -7.20
C ALA A 74 -19.06 0.29 -7.95
N GLY A 75 -19.10 1.58 -7.57
CA GLY A 75 -18.17 2.59 -8.07
C GLY A 75 -16.73 2.27 -7.73
N ALA A 76 -16.45 1.99 -6.46
CA ALA A 76 -15.12 1.71 -5.95
C ALA A 76 -14.52 0.41 -6.54
N PHE A 77 -15.33 -0.65 -6.67
CA PHE A 77 -14.89 -1.91 -7.26
C PHE A 77 -14.58 -1.77 -8.75
N ALA A 78 -15.41 -1.06 -9.52
CA ALA A 78 -15.14 -0.76 -10.93
C ALA A 78 -13.85 0.05 -11.11
N GLN A 79 -13.64 1.06 -10.25
CA GLN A 79 -12.43 1.87 -10.29
C GLN A 79 -11.20 1.03 -9.99
N SER A 80 -11.25 0.20 -8.93
CA SER A 80 -10.14 -0.67 -8.54
C SER A 80 -9.80 -1.69 -9.64
N ALA A 81 -10.80 -2.32 -10.25
CA ALA A 81 -10.59 -3.24 -11.38
C ALA A 81 -9.95 -2.54 -12.59
N ARG A 82 -10.35 -1.31 -12.88
CA ARG A 82 -9.74 -0.51 -13.95
C ARG A 82 -8.29 -0.18 -13.64
N SER A 83 -8.00 0.32 -12.43
CA SER A 83 -6.63 0.66 -12.01
C SER A 83 -5.67 -0.53 -12.04
N MET A 84 -6.18 -1.75 -11.85
CA MET A 84 -5.37 -2.99 -11.94
C MET A 84 -5.08 -3.44 -13.39
N ASN A 85 -5.91 -3.08 -14.37
CA ASN A 85 -5.74 -3.47 -15.77
C ASN A 85 -5.12 -2.37 -16.63
N GLU A 86 -5.52 -1.14 -16.37
CA GLU A 86 -5.11 0.07 -17.06
C GLU A 86 -4.55 1.03 -16.00
N PRO A 87 -3.39 0.70 -15.41
CA PRO A 87 -2.74 1.63 -14.51
C PRO A 87 -2.44 2.89 -15.31
N ALA A 88 -3.10 4.00 -14.96
CA ALA A 88 -2.72 5.29 -15.51
C ALA A 88 -1.21 5.45 -15.30
N THR A 89 -0.47 5.92 -16.31
CA THR A 89 0.91 6.41 -16.14
C THR A 89 0.86 7.37 -14.97
N ALA A 90 1.36 6.93 -13.82
CA ALA A 90 0.99 7.40 -12.50
C ALA A 90 0.57 8.87 -12.52
N ALA A 91 -0.74 9.14 -12.59
CA ALA A 91 -1.25 10.38 -12.08
C ALA A 91 -0.97 10.24 -10.60
N GLY A 92 0.17 10.77 -10.15
CA GLY A 92 0.45 10.84 -8.74
C GLY A 92 -0.78 11.44 -8.08
N ILE A 93 -1.07 11.05 -6.84
CA ILE A 93 -2.12 11.66 -6.02
C ILE A 93 -1.99 13.21 -5.97
N PHE A 94 -0.84 13.74 -6.44
CA PHE A 94 -0.44 15.13 -6.46
C PHE A 94 0.03 15.64 -7.83
N ASP A 95 -0.32 15.00 -8.95
CA ASP A 95 0.14 15.40 -10.28
C ASP A 95 -0.29 16.82 -10.69
N ASP A 96 -1.28 17.39 -10.01
CA ASP A 96 -1.72 18.78 -10.17
C ASP A 96 -0.84 19.81 -9.44
N LEU A 97 0.20 19.39 -8.70
CA LEU A 97 1.13 20.30 -8.03
C LEU A 97 2.30 20.67 -8.97
N HIS A 98 2.28 21.91 -9.47
CA HIS A 98 3.42 22.50 -10.15
C HIS A 98 4.65 22.57 -9.22
N PRO A 99 5.84 22.10 -9.64
CA PRO A 99 7.04 22.20 -8.83
C PRO A 99 7.49 23.67 -8.69
N ALA A 100 7.88 24.05 -7.49
CA ALA A 100 8.54 25.32 -7.23
C ALA A 100 10.06 25.17 -7.38
N PRO A 101 10.79 26.23 -7.79
CA PRO A 101 12.25 26.18 -7.87
C PRO A 101 12.85 25.82 -6.49
N GLY A 102 13.66 24.76 -6.43
CA GLY A 102 14.28 24.27 -5.19
C GLY A 102 13.65 22.98 -4.63
N ASP A 103 12.67 22.40 -5.30
CA ASP A 103 12.15 21.08 -4.94
C ASP A 103 13.20 19.98 -5.12
N ALA A 104 13.66 19.41 -3.99
CA ALA A 104 14.46 18.18 -3.95
C ALA A 104 13.73 16.95 -4.53
N ALA A 105 12.45 17.12 -4.92
CA ALA A 105 11.66 16.13 -5.66
C ALA A 105 12.29 15.72 -7.00
N GLY A 106 13.27 16.47 -7.51
CA GLY A 106 14.09 16.04 -8.66
C GLY A 106 14.86 14.73 -8.44
N GLY A 107 15.07 14.30 -7.18
CA GLY A 107 15.69 13.01 -6.84
C GLY A 107 14.71 11.85 -6.63
N LEU A 108 13.39 12.10 -6.62
CA LEU A 108 12.32 11.09 -6.49
C LEU A 108 11.28 11.11 -7.59
N ARG A 109 11.31 12.12 -8.47
CA ARG A 109 11.23 11.80 -9.89
C ARG A 109 12.45 10.91 -10.18
N GLY A 110 12.31 9.61 -9.91
CA GLY A 110 12.68 8.68 -10.96
C GLY A 110 12.14 9.31 -12.24
N THR A 111 12.97 9.39 -13.27
CA THR A 111 12.52 9.83 -14.59
C THR A 111 11.12 9.26 -14.81
N GLN A 112 10.19 10.01 -15.40
CA GLN A 112 8.84 9.51 -15.73
C GLN A 112 8.88 8.22 -16.61
N GLU A 113 10.06 7.64 -16.84
CA GLU A 113 10.42 6.45 -17.59
C GLU A 113 10.56 5.16 -16.77
N GLU A 114 10.50 5.13 -15.43
CA GLU A 114 10.80 3.87 -14.67
C GLU A 114 9.65 3.28 -13.84
N VAL A 115 8.38 3.46 -14.23
CA VAL A 115 7.34 2.48 -13.88
C VAL A 115 7.30 1.44 -14.99
N HIS A 116 8.12 0.39 -14.86
CA HIS A 116 8.19 -0.66 -15.88
C HIS A 116 6.89 -1.48 -16.00
N SER A 117 6.10 -1.57 -14.91
CA SER A 117 4.80 -2.26 -14.88
C SER A 117 3.97 -1.84 -13.67
N ALA A 118 2.65 -2.01 -13.73
CA ALA A 118 1.72 -1.76 -12.63
C ALA A 118 0.52 -2.73 -12.72
N GLY A 119 -0.28 -2.80 -11.65
CA GLY A 119 -1.47 -3.67 -11.60
C GLY A 119 -1.13 -5.15 -11.76
N VAL A 120 -1.95 -5.89 -12.51
CA VAL A 120 -1.75 -7.34 -12.73
C VAL A 120 -0.41 -7.62 -13.45
N ALA A 121 -0.02 -6.75 -14.39
CA ALA A 121 1.25 -6.88 -15.10
C ALA A 121 2.47 -6.79 -14.16
N ALA A 122 2.40 -5.96 -13.12
CA ALA A 122 3.46 -5.88 -12.11
C ALA A 122 3.54 -7.14 -11.25
N ALA A 123 2.43 -7.81 -10.96
CA ALA A 123 2.46 -9.08 -10.24
C ALA A 123 3.19 -10.17 -11.06
N THR A 124 2.96 -10.21 -12.37
CA THR A 124 3.69 -11.09 -13.30
C THR A 124 5.17 -10.74 -13.34
N ALA A 125 5.50 -9.46 -13.60
CA ALA A 125 6.89 -9.02 -13.68
C ALA A 125 7.65 -9.28 -12.38
N PHE A 126 7.01 -9.05 -11.22
CA PHE A 126 7.61 -9.34 -9.92
C PHE A 126 7.87 -10.84 -9.72
N ALA A 127 6.91 -11.72 -10.08
CA ALA A 127 7.07 -13.16 -9.95
C ALA A 127 8.23 -13.70 -10.82
N GLU A 128 8.45 -13.09 -11.99
CA GLU A 128 9.59 -13.39 -12.87
C GLU A 128 10.91 -12.84 -12.31
N ASP A 129 10.91 -11.59 -11.86
CA ASP A 129 12.09 -10.88 -11.35
C ASP A 129 12.68 -11.57 -10.11
N ILE A 130 11.85 -11.89 -9.12
CA ILE A 130 12.31 -12.53 -7.88
C ILE A 130 12.96 -13.90 -8.13
N ALA A 131 12.56 -14.61 -9.20
CA ALA A 131 13.18 -15.87 -9.58
C ALA A 131 14.62 -15.69 -10.09
N GLY A 132 14.94 -14.51 -10.66
CA GLY A 132 16.28 -14.13 -11.10
C GLY A 132 17.20 -13.73 -9.95
N TRP A 133 16.68 -13.33 -8.80
CA TRP A 133 17.50 -12.73 -7.71
C TRP A 133 18.63 -13.63 -7.20
N MET A 134 18.56 -14.95 -7.42
CA MET A 134 19.61 -15.94 -7.11
C MET A 134 20.99 -15.61 -7.69
N GLN A 135 21.09 -14.68 -8.64
CA GLN A 135 22.34 -14.19 -9.22
C GLN A 135 23.12 -13.22 -8.32
N HIS A 136 22.48 -12.64 -7.30
CA HIS A 136 23.07 -11.65 -6.40
C HIS A 136 23.85 -12.31 -5.26
N ASP A 137 24.78 -11.58 -4.66
CA ASP A 137 25.49 -12.03 -3.47
C ASP A 137 24.61 -11.98 -2.21
N ASP A 138 25.06 -12.65 -1.14
CA ASP A 138 24.30 -12.74 0.11
C ASP A 138 24.01 -11.36 0.73
N GLU A 139 24.93 -10.39 0.66
CA GLU A 139 24.72 -9.06 1.26
C GLU A 139 23.60 -8.30 0.55
N GLN A 140 23.61 -8.34 -0.79
CA GLN A 140 22.54 -7.77 -1.63
C GLN A 140 21.21 -8.46 -1.36
N LEU A 141 21.20 -9.80 -1.30
CA LEU A 141 20.00 -10.57 -1.05
C LEU A 141 19.39 -10.27 0.33
N GLU A 142 20.20 -10.11 1.37
CA GLU A 142 19.71 -9.72 2.69
C GLU A 142 18.94 -8.40 2.67
N LEU A 143 19.50 -7.39 1.98
CA LEU A 143 18.84 -6.09 1.82
C LEU A 143 17.54 -6.19 1.02
N MET A 144 17.58 -6.90 -0.11
CA MET A 144 16.43 -7.06 -1.01
C MET A 144 15.28 -7.82 -0.33
N LEU A 145 15.57 -8.94 0.34
CA LEU A 145 14.59 -9.75 1.06
C LEU A 145 13.99 -9.02 2.27
N PHE A 146 14.80 -8.27 3.01
CA PHE A 146 14.32 -7.42 4.10
C PHE A 146 13.37 -6.34 3.58
N SER A 147 13.76 -5.66 2.50
CA SER A 147 12.96 -4.60 1.87
C SER A 147 11.65 -5.17 1.33
N LEU A 148 11.68 -6.34 0.71
CA LEU A 148 10.50 -7.04 0.21
C LEU A 148 9.48 -7.31 1.32
N GLY A 149 9.92 -7.90 2.45
CA GLY A 149 9.05 -8.13 3.60
C GLY A 149 8.46 -6.83 4.15
N ALA A 150 9.27 -5.77 4.24
CA ALA A 150 8.80 -4.47 4.70
C ALA A 150 7.76 -3.84 3.76
N PHE A 151 7.93 -3.96 2.43
CA PHE A 151 6.98 -3.41 1.46
C PHE A 151 5.63 -4.15 1.46
N ILE A 152 5.64 -5.47 1.63
CA ILE A 152 4.43 -6.28 1.63
C ILE A 152 3.60 -6.07 2.91
N GLU A 153 4.24 -6.01 4.08
CA GLU A 153 3.55 -6.06 5.37
C GLU A 153 3.45 -4.71 6.09
N LYS A 154 4.44 -3.82 5.92
CA LYS A 154 4.60 -2.66 6.81
C LYS A 154 4.46 -1.31 6.12
N ALA A 155 5.13 -1.13 4.99
CA ALA A 155 5.17 0.16 4.30
C ALA A 155 3.91 0.43 3.46
N GLY A 156 3.01 -0.55 3.31
CA GLY A 156 1.73 -0.36 2.64
C GLY A 156 1.87 0.12 1.21
N THR A 157 2.82 -0.42 0.44
CA THR A 157 3.12 0.06 -0.92
C THR A 157 2.54 -0.83 -2.02
N ALA A 158 2.22 -2.10 -1.73
CA ALA A 158 1.43 -3.04 -2.53
C ALA A 158 1.64 -4.44 -1.92
N GLY A 159 0.60 -5.23 -1.76
CA GLY A 159 0.71 -6.60 -1.26
C GLY A 159 -0.38 -6.97 -0.24
N GLY A 160 0.00 -7.73 0.79
CA GLY A 160 -0.92 -8.38 1.73
C GLY A 160 -1.86 -7.41 2.44
N LEU A 161 -1.34 -6.26 2.91
CA LEU A 161 -2.11 -5.29 3.68
C LEU A 161 -3.31 -4.74 2.90
N PHE A 162 -3.12 -4.26 1.66
CA PHE A 162 -4.24 -3.72 0.88
C PHE A 162 -5.25 -4.78 0.48
N ARG A 163 -4.81 -6.01 0.22
CA ARG A 163 -5.73 -7.11 -0.09
C ARG A 163 -6.52 -7.52 1.15
N ARG A 164 -5.94 -7.39 2.36
CA ARG A 164 -6.66 -7.55 3.63
C ARG A 164 -7.69 -6.44 3.82
N LEU A 165 -7.34 -5.18 3.55
CA LEU A 165 -8.30 -4.06 3.61
C LEU A 165 -9.47 -4.28 2.65
N LEU A 166 -9.19 -4.71 1.42
CA LEU A 166 -10.22 -5.06 0.44
C LEU A 166 -11.08 -6.24 0.91
N GLU A 167 -10.47 -7.26 1.50
CA GLU A 167 -11.19 -8.41 2.05
C GLU A 167 -12.16 -8.03 3.17
N GLN A 168 -11.70 -7.25 4.15
CA GLN A 168 -12.53 -6.78 5.26
C GLN A 168 -13.68 -5.91 4.74
N GLY A 169 -13.39 -4.91 3.91
CA GLY A 169 -14.40 -4.04 3.34
C GLY A 169 -15.42 -4.79 2.48
N ALA A 170 -14.96 -5.70 1.60
CA ALA A 170 -15.86 -6.51 0.79
C ALA A 170 -16.71 -7.47 1.64
N SER A 171 -16.14 -8.05 2.71
CA SER A 171 -16.91 -8.91 3.63
C SER A 171 -18.03 -8.13 4.32
N GLU A 172 -17.75 -6.91 4.80
CA GLU A 172 -18.76 -6.05 5.44
C GLU A 172 -19.84 -5.64 4.44
N ILE A 173 -19.46 -5.21 3.24
CA ILE A 173 -20.42 -4.87 2.17
C ILE A 173 -21.30 -6.07 1.86
N ALA A 174 -20.72 -7.26 1.67
CA ALA A 174 -21.47 -8.48 1.37
C ALA A 174 -22.47 -8.85 2.48
N GLN A 175 -22.11 -8.65 3.76
CA GLN A 175 -23.02 -8.87 4.88
C GLN A 175 -24.18 -7.88 4.89
N MET A 176 -23.91 -6.61 4.55
CA MET A 176 -24.91 -5.55 4.54
C MET A 176 -25.86 -5.62 3.33
N THR A 177 -25.36 -6.06 2.17
CA THR A 177 -26.14 -6.12 0.92
C THR A 177 -26.72 -7.50 0.64
N GLY A 178 -26.14 -8.56 1.20
CA GLY A 178 -26.46 -9.95 0.85
C GLY A 178 -25.93 -10.39 -0.51
N ASP A 179 -25.04 -9.62 -1.15
CA ASP A 179 -24.53 -9.90 -2.48
C ASP A 179 -23.43 -10.98 -2.48
N GLU A 180 -23.72 -12.13 -3.12
CA GLU A 180 -22.79 -13.27 -3.20
C GLU A 180 -21.56 -12.96 -4.07
N ALA A 181 -21.68 -12.09 -5.08
CA ALA A 181 -20.54 -11.70 -5.89
C ALA A 181 -19.49 -10.93 -5.05
N THR A 182 -19.95 -10.05 -4.17
CA THR A 182 -19.12 -9.34 -3.20
C THR A 182 -18.57 -10.29 -2.13
N ALA A 183 -19.33 -11.29 -1.68
CA ALA A 183 -18.81 -12.33 -0.79
C ALA A 183 -17.69 -13.15 -1.45
N ALA A 184 -17.82 -13.47 -2.74
CA ALA A 184 -16.78 -14.13 -3.51
C ALA A 184 -15.54 -13.25 -3.70
N LEU A 185 -15.71 -11.94 -3.93
CA LEU A 185 -14.63 -10.97 -3.95
C LEU A 185 -13.85 -10.97 -2.63
N ALA A 186 -14.54 -10.93 -1.48
CA ALA A 186 -13.88 -10.96 -0.18
C ALA A 186 -13.01 -12.22 0.00
N ARG A 187 -13.51 -13.39 -0.39
CA ARG A 187 -12.75 -14.66 -0.33
C ARG A 187 -11.52 -14.63 -1.24
N SER A 188 -11.66 -14.11 -2.47
CA SER A 188 -10.52 -13.94 -3.38
C SER A 188 -9.49 -12.96 -2.83
N ALA A 189 -9.92 -11.84 -2.25
CA ALA A 189 -9.03 -10.87 -1.62
C ALA A 189 -8.27 -11.50 -0.43
N SER A 190 -8.94 -12.33 0.37
CA SER A 190 -8.31 -13.10 1.45
C SER A 190 -7.20 -14.02 0.94
N ALA A 191 -7.48 -14.77 -0.13
CA ALA A 191 -6.51 -15.69 -0.72
C ALA A 191 -5.28 -14.95 -1.27
N THR A 192 -5.51 -13.84 -2.00
CA THR A 192 -4.43 -13.00 -2.53
C THR A 192 -3.62 -12.35 -1.41
N ALA A 193 -4.27 -11.88 -0.34
CA ALA A 193 -3.59 -11.34 0.84
C ALA A 193 -2.64 -12.38 1.48
N ASN A 194 -3.15 -13.60 1.71
CA ASN A 194 -2.36 -14.69 2.30
C ASN A 194 -1.19 -15.11 1.41
N ALA A 195 -1.34 -15.07 0.10
CA ALA A 195 -0.26 -15.37 -0.84
C ALA A 195 0.87 -14.33 -0.75
N TRP A 196 0.54 -13.03 -0.76
CA TRP A 196 1.51 -11.98 -0.52
C TRP A 196 2.22 -12.12 0.84
N THR A 197 1.47 -12.36 1.91
CA THR A 197 2.05 -12.61 3.24
C THR A 197 2.96 -13.83 3.26
N SER A 198 2.68 -14.86 2.46
CA SER A 198 3.54 -16.04 2.35
C SER A 198 4.89 -15.69 1.69
N VAL A 199 4.89 -14.80 0.69
CA VAL A 199 6.13 -14.26 0.09
C VAL A 199 6.95 -13.50 1.14
N ALA A 200 6.32 -12.60 1.90
CA ALA A 200 6.99 -11.85 2.96
C ALA A 200 7.58 -12.74 4.06
N LYS A 201 6.83 -13.77 4.48
CA LYS A 201 7.30 -14.76 5.46
C LYS A 201 8.51 -15.53 4.95
N ALA A 202 8.46 -16.01 3.71
CA ALA A 202 9.59 -16.70 3.09
C ALA A 202 10.82 -15.78 2.99
N ALA A 203 10.62 -14.51 2.61
CA ALA A 203 11.69 -13.55 2.51
C ALA A 203 12.33 -13.18 3.86
N THR A 204 11.61 -13.33 4.97
CA THR A 204 12.07 -12.90 6.31
C THR A 204 12.42 -14.06 7.25
N ALA A 205 12.39 -15.30 6.77
CA ALA A 205 12.71 -16.53 7.50
C ALA A 205 14.21 -16.66 7.86
N ARG A 206 14.65 -15.94 8.90
CA ARG A 206 16.06 -15.77 9.30
C ARG A 206 16.81 -17.07 9.63
N GLU A 207 16.08 -18.17 9.85
CA GLU A 207 16.63 -19.50 10.05
C GLU A 207 17.19 -20.14 8.76
N ARG A 208 16.92 -19.55 7.59
CA ARG A 208 17.36 -20.02 6.28
C ARG A 208 18.40 -19.09 5.66
N SER A 209 19.26 -19.62 4.79
CA SER A 209 20.20 -18.77 4.05
C SER A 209 19.46 -17.82 3.10
N ALA A 210 20.11 -16.71 2.70
CA ALA A 210 19.52 -15.73 1.79
C ALA A 210 19.05 -16.37 0.47
N HIS A 211 19.88 -17.22 -0.14
CA HIS A 211 19.54 -17.97 -1.36
C HIS A 211 18.37 -18.95 -1.17
N GLU A 212 18.28 -19.63 -0.02
CA GLU A 212 17.12 -20.49 0.25
C GLU A 212 15.83 -19.70 0.39
N ARG A 213 15.90 -18.53 1.04
CA ARG A 213 14.75 -17.62 1.16
C ARG A 213 14.31 -17.04 -0.17
N VAL A 214 15.22 -16.66 -1.06
CA VAL A 214 14.88 -16.23 -2.42
C VAL A 214 14.11 -17.33 -3.14
N ARG A 215 14.62 -18.57 -3.12
CA ARG A 215 13.95 -19.71 -3.75
C ARG A 215 12.54 -19.93 -3.20
N ASP A 216 12.38 -19.87 -1.87
CA ASP A 216 11.08 -20.06 -1.23
C ASP A 216 10.11 -18.91 -1.52
N ALA A 217 10.61 -17.67 -1.50
CA ALA A 217 9.84 -16.47 -1.82
C ALA A 217 9.41 -16.47 -3.29
N ALA A 218 10.29 -16.84 -4.22
CA ALA A 218 9.97 -17.00 -5.64
C ALA A 218 8.93 -18.09 -5.86
N LYS A 219 9.05 -19.23 -5.16
CA LYS A 219 8.04 -20.29 -5.21
C LYS A 219 6.68 -19.78 -4.74
N ALA A 220 6.62 -19.02 -3.64
CA ALA A 220 5.38 -18.42 -3.16
C ALA A 220 4.83 -17.35 -4.12
N ALA A 221 5.72 -16.54 -4.72
CA ALA A 221 5.35 -15.47 -5.63
C ALA A 221 4.76 -15.99 -6.96
N SER A 222 5.09 -17.21 -7.37
CA SER A 222 4.61 -17.80 -8.63
C SER A 222 3.07 -17.91 -8.74
N ALA A 223 2.35 -17.90 -7.61
CA ALA A 223 0.89 -17.92 -7.58
C ALA A 223 0.25 -16.52 -7.70
N LEU A 224 1.01 -15.44 -7.47
CA LEU A 224 0.48 -14.07 -7.43
C LEU A 224 -0.17 -13.62 -8.74
N PRO A 225 0.37 -13.91 -9.94
CA PRO A 225 -0.23 -13.42 -11.19
C PRO A 225 -1.67 -13.90 -11.38
N GLU A 226 -1.92 -15.19 -11.20
CA GLU A 226 -3.25 -15.78 -11.34
C GLU A 226 -4.23 -15.28 -10.27
N LEU A 227 -3.74 -15.12 -9.03
CA LEU A 227 -4.55 -14.61 -7.92
C LEU A 227 -4.93 -13.13 -8.10
N GLU A 228 -4.01 -12.30 -8.60
CA GLU A 228 -4.27 -10.88 -8.90
C GLU A 228 -5.19 -10.72 -10.09
N PHE A 229 -5.04 -11.56 -11.13
CA PHE A 229 -5.96 -11.61 -12.26
C PHE A 229 -7.38 -12.00 -11.79
N THR A 230 -7.50 -13.09 -11.05
CA THR A 230 -8.79 -13.55 -10.51
C THR A 230 -9.43 -12.50 -9.61
N LEU A 231 -8.67 -11.87 -8.72
CA LEU A 231 -9.15 -10.80 -7.85
C LEU A 231 -9.69 -9.62 -8.65
N THR A 232 -8.99 -9.25 -9.72
CA THR A 232 -9.40 -8.16 -10.63
C THR A 232 -10.70 -8.46 -11.35
N GLU A 233 -10.90 -9.70 -11.81
CA GLU A 233 -12.17 -10.13 -12.41
C GLU A 233 -13.31 -10.18 -11.38
N ARG A 234 -13.02 -10.56 -10.13
CA ARG A 234 -14.01 -10.53 -9.05
C ARG A 234 -14.44 -9.11 -8.68
N LEU A 235 -13.53 -8.14 -8.72
CA LEU A 235 -13.87 -6.72 -8.55
C LEU A 235 -14.86 -6.27 -9.63
N ARG A 236 -14.62 -6.63 -10.89
CA ARG A 236 -15.54 -6.31 -12.00
C ARG A 236 -16.91 -6.96 -11.80
N GLY A 237 -16.93 -8.26 -11.50
CA GLY A 237 -18.18 -9.00 -11.28
C GLY A 237 -19.01 -8.48 -10.10
N ALA A 238 -18.37 -8.14 -8.97
CA ALA A 238 -19.06 -7.56 -7.81
C ALA A 238 -19.62 -6.16 -8.13
N SER A 239 -18.88 -5.34 -8.89
CA SER A 239 -19.40 -4.05 -9.36
C SER A 239 -20.64 -4.20 -10.22
N GLU A 240 -20.64 -5.15 -11.16
CA GLU A 240 -21.78 -5.38 -12.05
C GLU A 240 -22.99 -5.89 -11.27
N ALA A 241 -22.78 -6.83 -10.32
CA ALA A 241 -23.83 -7.38 -9.49
C ALA A 241 -24.53 -6.32 -8.61
N LEU A 242 -23.76 -5.40 -8.00
CA LEU A 242 -24.32 -4.35 -7.15
C LEU A 242 -25.03 -3.22 -7.92
N ARG A 243 -24.88 -3.15 -9.25
CA ARG A 243 -25.57 -2.18 -10.12
C ARG A 243 -26.89 -2.70 -10.69
N GLY A 244 -27.07 -4.02 -10.71
CA GLY A 244 -28.25 -4.70 -11.25
C GLY A 244 -29.32 -4.93 -10.21
#